data_AF-A0AAC9EYC5-F1
#
_entry.id   AF-A0AAC9EYC5-F1
#
_cell.length_a   1.000
_cell.length_b   1.000
_cell.length_c   1.000
_cell.angle_alpha   90.00
_cell.angle_beta   90.00
_cell.angle_gamma   90.00
#
_symmetry.space_group_name_H-M   'P 1'
#
loop_
_entity.id
_entity.type
_entity.pdbx_description
1 polymer ?
#
loop_
_entity_poly.entity_id
_entity_poly.type
_entity_poly.pdbx_seq_one_letter_code
_entity_poly.pdbx_strand_id
1 'polypeptide(L)' 'MSTAFSIVEDPVVPERAADPQSAICRAIRLLREHSRGCDCIETRRVLIHTERWMVWMLRREEGETLPIPANW' A
#
# COMPACT_ATOMS: atom_id res chain seq x y z
N MET A 1 2.55 31.97 -36.58
CA MET A 1 1.80 31.75 -35.34
C MET A 1 1.56 30.25 -35.22
N SER A 2 2.30 29.56 -34.36
CA SER A 2 2.13 28.11 -34.13
C SER A 2 1.99 27.94 -32.62
N THR A 3 0.77 27.72 -32.16
CA THR A 3 0.45 27.53 -30.74
C THR A 3 0.71 26.09 -30.35
N ALA A 4 1.47 25.94 -29.27
CA ALA A 4 1.88 24.70 -28.65
C ALA A 4 0.69 23.80 -28.28
N PHE A 5 0.86 22.50 -28.50
CA PHE A 5 0.08 21.47 -27.81
C PHE A 5 1.03 20.75 -26.85
N SER A 6 1.23 21.33 -25.67
CA SER A 6 1.83 20.61 -24.57
C SER A 6 0.78 19.65 -24.03
N ILE A 7 0.93 18.36 -24.36
CA ILE A 7 0.29 17.30 -23.61
C ILE A 7 0.97 17.31 -22.25
N VAL A 8 0.36 18.00 -21.28
CA VAL A 8 0.61 17.70 -19.89
C VAL A 8 -0.02 16.33 -19.71
N GLU A 9 0.80 15.27 -19.76
CA GLU A 9 0.41 14.02 -19.16
C GLU A 9 0.15 14.36 -17.69
N ASP A 10 -1.13 14.42 -17.30
CA ASP A 10 -1.50 14.38 -15.91
C ASP A 10 -0.69 13.23 -15.29
N PRO A 11 0.08 13.45 -14.21
CA PRO A 11 0.65 12.32 -13.50
C PRO A 11 -0.54 11.45 -13.18
N VAL A 12 -0.59 10.23 -13.74
CA VAL A 12 -1.56 9.21 -13.37
C VAL A 12 -1.40 9.06 -11.87
N VAL A 13 -2.19 9.81 -11.11
CA VAL A 13 -2.37 9.59 -9.69
C VAL A 13 -3.17 8.31 -9.71
N PRO A 14 -2.53 7.16 -9.42
CA PRO A 14 -3.26 5.91 -9.47
C PRO A 14 -4.38 6.09 -8.47
N GLU A 15 -5.57 5.73 -8.90
CA GLU A 15 -6.85 5.78 -8.21
C GLU A 15 -6.78 4.91 -6.93
N ARG A 16 -5.89 5.27 -6.00
CA ARG A 16 -5.44 4.46 -4.84
C ARG A 16 -6.33 4.71 -3.63
N ALA A 17 -7.63 4.82 -3.87
CA ALA A 17 -8.59 4.32 -2.92
C ALA A 17 -8.91 2.89 -3.36
N ALA A 18 -7.99 1.96 -3.12
CA ALA A 18 -8.32 0.54 -3.17
C ALA A 18 -9.62 0.38 -2.38
N ASP A 19 -10.66 -0.16 -3.03
CA ASP A 19 -12.03 -0.18 -2.49
C ASP A 19 -11.99 -0.45 -0.98
N PRO A 20 -12.47 0.48 -0.12
CA PRO A 20 -12.45 0.31 1.32
C PRO A 20 -13.18 -0.96 1.77
N GLN A 21 -14.07 -1.49 0.94
CA GLN A 21 -14.81 -2.74 1.11
C GLN A 21 -14.12 -3.95 0.48
N SER A 22 -12.96 -3.79 -0.14
CA SER A 22 -12.14 -4.92 -0.58
C SER A 22 -11.73 -5.77 0.62
N ALA A 23 -11.64 -7.08 0.41
CA ALA A 23 -11.18 -8.02 1.44
C ALA A 23 -9.78 -7.64 1.95
N ILE A 24 -8.94 -7.09 1.07
CA ILE A 24 -7.59 -6.60 1.35
C ILE A 24 -7.62 -5.43 2.34
N CYS A 25 -8.39 -4.38 2.05
CA CYS A 25 -8.48 -3.21 2.92
C CYS A 25 -9.05 -3.58 4.29
N ARG A 26 -10.02 -4.51 4.35
CA ARG A 26 -10.54 -5.05 5.61
C ARG A 26 -9.46 -5.81 6.39
N ALA A 27 -8.70 -6.69 5.74
CA ALA A 27 -7.62 -7.45 6.40
C ALA A 27 -6.54 -6.52 6.97
N ILE A 28 -6.11 -5.51 6.22
CA ILE A 28 -5.15 -4.50 6.68
C ILE A 28 -5.70 -3.73 7.90
N ARG A 29 -6.97 -3.32 7.86
CA ARG A 29 -7.61 -2.63 8.99
C ARG A 29 -7.61 -3.47 10.26
N LEU A 30 -8.00 -4.74 10.17
CA LEU A 30 -8.02 -5.67 11.30
C LEU A 30 -6.62 -5.88 11.90
N LEU A 31 -5.59 -6.00 11.05
CA LEU A 31 -4.20 -6.13 11.51
C LEU A 31 -3.69 -4.88 12.22
N ARG A 32 -4.04 -3.69 11.71
CA ARG A 32 -3.71 -2.40 12.35
C ARG A 32 -4.40 -2.24 13.68
N GLU A 33 -5.66 -2.64 13.78
CA GLU A 33 -6.42 -2.61 15.02
C GLU A 33 -5.82 -3.57 16.06
N HIS A 34 -5.51 -4.80 15.64
CA HIS A 34 -4.91 -5.80 16.51
C HIS A 34 -3.50 -5.40 16.98
N SER A 35 -2.67 -4.83 16.09
CA SER A 35 -1.31 -4.40 16.46
C SER A 35 -1.31 -3.27 17.49
N ARG A 36 -2.30 -2.35 17.43
CA ARG A 36 -2.48 -1.28 18.42
C ARG A 36 -2.86 -1.80 19.80
N GLY A 37 -3.68 -2.86 19.85
CA GLY A 37 -4.08 -3.52 21.10
C GLY A 37 -3.06 -4.51 21.65
N CYS A 38 -1.95 -4.76 20.95
CA CYS A 38 -0.95 -5.73 21.38
C CYS A 38 0.07 -5.10 22.32
N ASP A 39 0.10 -5.52 23.59
CA ASP A 39 1.04 -4.99 24.59
C ASP A 39 2.47 -5.57 24.45
N CYS A 40 2.62 -6.69 23.75
CA CYS A 40 3.91 -7.27 23.44
C CYS A 40 4.58 -6.53 22.27
N ILE A 41 5.70 -5.86 22.56
CA ILE A 41 6.46 -5.07 21.58
C ILE A 41 6.91 -5.95 20.40
N GLU A 42 7.43 -7.15 20.67
CA GLU A 42 7.94 -8.03 19.60
C GLU A 42 6.80 -8.54 18.70
N THR A 43 5.66 -8.91 19.27
CA THR A 43 4.48 -9.28 18.50
C THR A 43 3.97 -8.11 17.67
N ARG A 44 3.94 -6.90 18.24
CA ARG A 44 3.55 -5.68 17.51
C ARG A 44 4.48 -5.42 16.32
N ARG A 45 5.80 -5.60 16.48
CA ARG A 45 6.77 -5.47 15.38
C ARG A 45 6.46 -6.46 14.26
N VAL A 46 6.30 -7.74 14.58
CA VAL A 46 5.97 -8.78 13.58
C VAL A 46 4.72 -8.41 12.81
N LEU A 47 3.64 -7.99 13.48
CA LEU A 47 2.38 -7.59 12.83
C LEU A 47 2.57 -6.41 11.86
N ILE A 48 3.40 -5.41 12.23
CA ILE A 48 3.72 -4.27 11.36
C ILE A 48 4.50 -4.72 10.12
N HIS A 49 5.48 -5.62 10.28
CA HIS A 49 6.24 -6.16 9.14
C HIS A 49 5.35 -6.99 8.23
N THR A 50 4.47 -7.82 8.78
CA THR A 50 3.50 -8.60 8.01
C THR A 50 2.55 -7.69 7.23
N GLU A 51 2.02 -6.62 7.84
CA GLU A 51 1.19 -5.62 7.16
C GLU A 51 1.92 -5.02 5.95
N ARG A 52 3.16 -4.55 6.17
CA ARG A 52 3.99 -3.96 5.11
C ARG A 52 4.28 -4.95 3.98
N TRP A 53 4.50 -6.23 4.30
CA TRP A 53 4.69 -7.26 3.30
C TRP A 53 3.46 -7.53 2.46
N MET A 54 2.30 -7.68 3.08
CA MET A 54 1.07 -7.91 2.33
C MET A 54 0.75 -6.72 1.43
N VAL A 55 0.89 -5.49 1.92
CA VAL A 55 0.69 -4.29 1.07
C VAL A 55 1.64 -4.29 -0.12
N TRP A 56 2.92 -4.61 0.10
CA TRP A 56 3.90 -4.69 -0.98
C TRP A 56 3.55 -5.77 -2.01
N MET A 57 3.22 -6.97 -1.54
CA MET A 57 2.87 -8.11 -2.40
C MET A 57 1.62 -7.82 -3.24
N LEU A 58 0.59 -7.24 -2.63
CA LEU A 58 -0.65 -6.93 -3.33
C LEU A 58 -0.45 -5.84 -4.38
N ARG A 59 0.30 -4.79 -4.06
CA ARG A 59 0.64 -3.75 -5.06
C ARG A 59 1.47 -4.30 -6.21
N ARG A 60 2.35 -5.28 -5.93
CA ARG A 60 3.11 -5.97 -6.97
C ARG A 60 2.20 -6.82 -7.88
N GLU A 61 1.22 -7.53 -7.33
CA GLU A 61 0.23 -8.30 -8.11
C GLU A 61 -0.63 -7.39 -9.02
N GLU A 62 -0.94 -6.16 -8.57
CA GLU A 62 -1.60 -5.13 -9.38
C GLU A 62 -0.68 -4.51 -10.46
N GLY A 63 0.55 -5.02 -10.62
CA GLY A 63 1.50 -4.57 -11.64
C GLY A 63 2.30 -3.33 -11.26
N GLU A 64 2.25 -2.87 -10.01
CA GLU A 64 3.08 -1.75 -9.58
C GLU A 64 4.55 -2.18 -9.46
N THR A 65 5.44 -1.39 -10.08
CA THR A 65 6.89 -1.59 -9.92
C THR A 65 7.33 -1.00 -8.58
N LEU A 66 7.47 -1.86 -7.57
CA LEU A 66 7.94 -1.48 -6.25
C LEU A 66 9.36 -1.98 -5.99
N PRO A 67 10.21 -1.20 -5.31
CA PRO A 67 11.51 -1.71 -4.87
C PRO A 67 11.29 -2.90 -3.94
N ILE A 68 12.18 -3.90 -4.01
CA ILE A 68 12.20 -4.98 -3.04
C ILE A 68 12.48 -4.34 -1.67
N PRO A 69 11.65 -4.59 -0.66
CA PRO A 69 11.83 -4.00 0.65
C PRO A 69 13.13 -4.48 1.26
N ALA A 70 14.10 -3.56 1.41
CA ALA A 70 15.48 -3.93 1.66
C ALA A 70 15.76 -4.38 3.09
N ASN A 71 14.90 -4.11 4.07
CA ASN A 71 15.02 -4.54 5.45
C ASN A 71 13.65 -4.39 6.13
N TRP A 72 13.04 -5.51 6.54
CA TRP A 72 11.89 -5.53 7.43
C TRP A 72 12.31 -6.16 8.75
#